data_AF-A0A442HZP4-F1
#
_entry.id   AF-A0A442HZP4-F1
#
_cell.length_a   1.000
_cell.length_b   1.000
_cell.length_c   1.000
_cell.angle_alpha   90.00
_cell.angle_beta   90.00
_cell.angle_gamma   90.00
#
_symmetry.space_group_name_H-M   'P 1'
#
loop_
_entity.id
_entity.type
_entity.pdbx_description
1 polymer ?
#
loop_
_entity_poly.entity_id
_entity_poly.type
_entity_poly.pdbx_seq_one_letter_code
_entity_poly.pdbx_strand_id
1 'polypeptide(L)'
;MISTRRVTRSVQDGDTTWIEWHWSGTRSDGQPFEVRGVTLFDIIDGQIVAGRLYLEDVERQVVGIEDAVEALSGRRPPTAGGKTGS
;
A
#
# COMPACT_ATOMS: atom_id res chain seq x y z
N MET A 1 1.97 -18.56 -4.22
CA MET A 1 1.86 -17.21 -3.63
C MET A 1 1.93 -17.36 -2.12
N ILE A 2 2.94 -16.79 -1.45
CA ILE A 2 3.01 -16.75 0.02
C ILE A 2 2.59 -15.33 0.41
N SER A 3 1.53 -15.22 1.20
CA SER A 3 1.04 -13.94 1.71
C SER A 3 0.73 -14.04 3.19
N THR A 4 1.14 -13.04 3.96
CA THR A 4 0.76 -12.84 5.36
C THR A 4 -0.31 -11.77 5.42
N ARG A 5 -1.41 -12.07 6.12
CA ARG A 5 -2.49 -11.12 6.39
C ARG A 5 -2.59 -10.94 7.90
N ARG A 6 -2.39 -9.73 8.41
CA ARG A 6 -2.49 -9.43 9.84
C ARG A 6 -3.51 -8.33 10.10
N VAL A 7 -4.36 -8.57 11.10
CA VAL A 7 -5.15 -7.51 11.76
C VAL A 7 -4.23 -6.80 12.73
N THR A 8 -4.09 -5.48 12.60
CA THR A 8 -3.30 -4.67 13.53
C THR A 8 -4.18 -4.12 14.65
N ARG A 9 -5.40 -3.70 14.31
CA ARG A 9 -6.41 -3.23 15.26
C ARG A 9 -7.80 -3.55 14.73
N SER A 10 -8.75 -3.73 15.64
CA SER A 10 -10.18 -3.73 15.29
C SER A 10 -11.01 -3.05 16.37
N VAL A 11 -12.17 -2.54 15.98
CA VAL A 11 -13.20 -2.02 16.90
C VAL A 11 -14.58 -2.32 16.32
N GLN A 12 -15.52 -2.69 17.19
CA GLN A 12 -16.94 -2.77 16.85
C GLN A 12 -17.61 -1.47 17.28
N ASP A 13 -18.32 -0.82 16.36
CA ASP A 13 -19.16 0.36 16.61
C ASP A 13 -20.57 0.09 16.06
N GLY A 14 -21.50 -0.22 16.96
CA GLY A 14 -22.84 -0.69 16.61
C GLY A 14 -22.78 -1.92 15.70
N ASP A 15 -23.42 -1.82 14.54
CA ASP A 15 -23.42 -2.86 13.50
C ASP A 15 -22.23 -2.75 12.54
N THR A 16 -21.25 -1.87 12.78
CA THR A 16 -20.07 -1.72 11.92
C THR A 16 -18.80 -2.21 12.62
N THR A 17 -18.08 -3.16 12.02
CA THR A 17 -16.73 -3.54 12.45
C THR A 17 -15.69 -2.80 11.61
N TRP A 18 -14.78 -2.07 12.26
CA TRP A 18 -13.61 -1.48 11.64
C TRP A 18 -12.40 -2.37 11.88
N ILE A 19 -11.66 -2.70 10.83
CA ILE A 19 -10.47 -3.55 10.91
C ILE A 19 -9.33 -2.89 10.15
N GLU A 20 -8.25 -2.59 10.86
CA GLU A 20 -6.99 -2.15 10.26
C GLU A 20 -6.16 -3.38 9.88
N TRP A 21 -5.59 -3.30 8.69
CA TRP A 21 -4.91 -4.40 8.03
C TRP A 21 -3.48 -4.05 7.63
N HIS A 22 -2.60 -5.05 7.76
CA HIS A 22 -1.30 -5.06 7.12
C HIS A 22 -1.12 -6.39 6.38
N TRP A 23 -1.04 -6.31 5.05
CA TRP A 23 -0.85 -7.47 4.18
C TRP A 23 0.49 -7.35 3.48
N SER A 24 1.22 -8.45 3.40
CA SER A 24 2.47 -8.51 2.66
C SER A 24 2.66 -9.88 2.05
N GLY A 25 3.41 -9.96 0.97
CA GLY A 25 3.70 -11.24 0.33
C GLY A 25 4.43 -11.09 -0.99
N THR A 26 4.42 -12.18 -1.74
CA THR A 26 5.00 -12.26 -3.07
C THR A 26 3.91 -12.60 -4.09
N ARG A 27 3.73 -11.73 -5.09
CA ARG A 27 2.80 -11.91 -6.21
C ARG A 27 3.23 -13.10 -7.08
N SER A 28 2.37 -13.55 -7.99
CA SER A 28 2.65 -14.70 -8.86
C SER A 28 3.80 -14.47 -9.84
N ASP A 29 4.09 -13.21 -10.16
CA ASP A 29 5.22 -12.75 -10.97
C ASP A 29 6.55 -12.68 -10.18
N GLY A 30 6.53 -13.03 -8.89
CA GLY A 30 7.70 -12.98 -8.01
C GLY A 30 7.92 -11.61 -7.34
N GLN A 31 7.15 -10.58 -7.69
CA GLN A 31 7.34 -9.25 -7.12
C GLN A 31 6.76 -9.16 -5.69
N PRO A 32 7.50 -8.54 -4.75
CA PRO A 32 7.02 -8.41 -3.38
C PRO A 32 5.97 -7.28 -3.33
N PHE A 33 4.88 -7.47 -2.60
CA PHE A 33 3.86 -6.43 -2.36
C PHE A 33 3.62 -6.19 -0.87
N GLU A 34 3.12 -5.01 -0.54
CA GLU A 34 2.50 -4.69 0.74
C GLU A 34 1.32 -3.77 0.52
N VAL A 35 0.26 -4.03 1.28
CA VAL A 35 -0.98 -3.27 1.27
C VAL A 35 -1.32 -2.96 2.71
N ARG A 36 -1.73 -1.72 2.96
CA ARG A 36 -2.23 -1.27 4.26
C ARG A 36 -3.54 -0.54 4.09
N GLY A 37 -4.31 -0.52 5.16
CA GLY A 37 -5.50 0.30 5.23
C GLY A 37 -6.57 -0.29 6.14
N VAL A 38 -7.81 0.11 5.91
CA VAL A 38 -8.93 -0.18 6.78
C VAL A 38 -10.07 -0.77 5.97
N THR A 39 -10.72 -1.80 6.51
CA THR A 39 -12.01 -2.28 6.01
C THR A 39 -13.10 -2.01 7.04
N LEU A 40 -14.26 -1.55 6.57
CA LEU A 40 -15.48 -1.44 7.36
C LEU A 40 -16.43 -2.54 6.90
N PHE A 41 -16.90 -3.36 7.84
CA PHE A 41 -17.91 -4.38 7.58
C PHE A 41 -19.20 -4.02 8.31
N ASP A 42 -20.32 -4.05 7.59
CA ASP A 42 -21.64 -3.97 8.20
C ASP A 42 -22.05 -5.40 8.62
N ILE A 43 -22.48 -5.56 9.87
CA ILE A 43 -22.79 -6.83 10.54
C ILE A 43 -24.27 -6.85 10.91
N ILE A 44 -25.01 -7.85 10.43
CA ILE A 44 -26.39 -8.11 10.83
C ILE A 44 -26.48 -9.55 11.30
N ASP A 45 -27.08 -9.80 12.47
CA ASP A 45 -27.19 -11.14 13.08
C ASP A 45 -25.86 -11.90 13.17
N GLY A 46 -24.77 -11.15 13.44
CA GLY A 46 -23.42 -11.71 13.54
C GLY A 46 -22.76 -12.07 12.20
N GLN A 47 -23.38 -11.72 11.08
CA GLN A 47 -22.87 -11.99 9.73
C GLN A 47 -22.44 -10.70 9.03
N ILE A 48 -21.32 -10.74 8.30
CA ILE A 48 -20.91 -9.67 7.40
C ILE A 48 -21.90 -9.62 6.23
N VAL A 49 -22.64 -8.53 6.09
CA VAL A 49 -23.61 -8.33 4.99
C VAL A 49 -23.12 -7.36 3.92
N ALA A 50 -22.19 -6.46 4.27
CA ALA A 50 -21.58 -5.53 3.34
C ALA A 50 -20.16 -5.16 3.79
N GLY A 51 -19.35 -4.63 2.87
CA GLY A 51 -17.98 -4.22 3.16
C GLY A 51 -17.52 -3.06 2.30
N ARG A 52 -16.81 -2.12 2.91
CA ARG A 52 -16.06 -1.03 2.26
C ARG A 52 -14.58 -1.24 2.51
N LEU A 53 -13.77 -1.21 1.46
CA LEU A 53 -12.32 -1.44 1.54
C LEU A 53 -11.60 -0.14 1.16
N TYR A 54 -10.79 0.35 2.09
CA TYR A 54 -9.89 1.49 1.89
C TYR A 54 -8.47 0.96 2.07
N LEU A 55 -7.90 0.43 1.00
CA LEU A 55 -6.62 -0.26 1.00
C LEU A 55 -5.72 0.37 -0.07
N GLU A 56 -4.50 0.67 0.30
CA GLU A 56 -3.50 1.26 -0.59
C GLU A 56 -2.25 0.37 -0.64
N ASP A 57 -1.65 0.29 -1.82
CA ASP A 57 -0.32 -0.29 -1.98
C ASP A 57 0.69 0.58 -1.22
N VAL A 58 1.54 -0.04 -0.41
CA VAL A 58 2.67 0.67 0.21
C VAL A 58 3.76 0.78 -0.84
N GLU A 59 4.04 2.01 -1.28
CA GLU A 59 5.17 2.31 -2.16
C GLU A 59 6.48 1.90 -1.47
N ARG A 60 7.16 0.92 -2.06
CA ARG A 60 8.46 0.42 -1.55
C ARG A 60 9.65 0.99 -2.29
N GLN A 61 9.44 1.54 -3.48
CA GLN A 61 10.48 2.17 -4.25
C GLN A 61 10.53 3.65 -3.88
N VAL A 62 11.58 4.03 -3.15
CA VAL A 62 12.10 5.39 -3.25
C VAL A 62 12.74 5.46 -4.64
N VAL A 63 11.92 5.72 -5.66
CA VAL A 63 12.46 6.21 -6.93
C VAL A 63 13.11 7.55 -6.58
N GLY A 64 14.39 7.73 -6.92
CA GLY A 64 15.01 9.03 -6.78
C GLY A 64 14.15 10.08 -7.48
N ILE A 65 14.19 11.33 -7.05
CA ILE A 65 13.43 12.41 -7.72
C ILE A 65 13.72 12.39 -9.23
N GLU A 66 14.94 12.04 -9.60
CA GLU A 66 15.38 11.85 -10.97
C GLU A 66 14.59 10.76 -11.71
N ASP A 67 14.38 9.61 -11.09
CA ASP A 67 13.67 8.47 -11.68
C ASP A 67 12.16 8.75 -11.77
N ALA A 68 11.59 9.44 -10.78
CA ALA A 68 10.20 9.89 -10.79
C ALA A 68 9.96 10.93 -11.90
N VAL A 69 10.87 11.90 -12.06
CA VAL A 69 10.80 12.90 -13.14
C VAL A 69 10.97 12.24 -14.50
N GLU A 70 11.86 11.27 -14.64
CA GLU A 70 12.02 10.54 -15.89
C GLU A 70 10.75 9.77 -16.27
N ALA A 71 10.12 9.08 -15.31
CA ALA A 71 8.87 8.37 -15.54
C ALA A 71 7.70 9.28 -15.96
N LEU A 72 7.60 10.48 -15.39
CA LEU A 72 6.51 11.43 -15.68
C LEU A 72 6.74 12.29 -16.93
N SER A 73 8.00 12.70 -17.18
CA SER A 73 8.33 13.65 -18.25
C SER A 73 8.96 13.00 -19.48
N GLY A 74 9.39 11.74 -19.39
CA GLY A 74 10.15 11.04 -20.42
C GLY A 74 11.61 11.52 -20.56
N ARG A 75 12.08 12.40 -19.66
CA ARG A 75 13.45 12.93 -19.66
C ARG A 75 14.03 12.87 -18.26
N ARG A 76 15.25 12.35 -18.16
CA ARG A 76 15.99 12.38 -16.90
C ARG A 76 16.44 13.81 -16.59
N PRO A 77 16.13 14.37 -15.40
CA PRO A 77 16.65 15.66 -15.01
C PRO A 77 18.16 15.57 -14.76
N PRO A 78 18.91 16.65 -15.00
CA PRO A 78 20.35 16.67 -14.74
C PRO A 78 20.61 16.43 -13.24
N THR A 79 21.53 15.51 -12.94
CA THR A 79 21.89 15.16 -11.56
C THR A 79 22.45 16.38 -10.84
N ALA A 80 21.91 16.72 -9.68
CA ALA A 80 22.41 17.82 -8.86
C ALA A 80 23.76 17.44 -8.20
N GLY A 81 24.86 17.47 -8.96
CA GLY A 81 26.15 17.06 -8.42
C GLY A 81 27.31 16.96 -9.41
N GLY A 82 27.48 17.95 -10.28
CA GLY A 82 28.65 18.08 -11.13
C GLY A 82 29.50 19.30 -10.77
N LYS A 83 30.10 19.35 -9.57
CA LYS A 83 31.30 20.20 -9.39
C LYS A 83 32.49 19.43 -9.96
N THR A 84 32.70 19.60 -11.26
CA THR A 84 33.97 19.36 -11.93
C THR A 84 35.05 20.22 -11.28
N GLY A 85 36.17 19.61 -10.94
CA GLY A 85 37.33 20.29 -10.38
C GLY A 85 37.90 21.38 -11.30
N SER A 86 38.47 22.38 -10.66
CA SER A 86 39.84 22.85 -10.91
C SER A 86 40.42 23.36 -9.59
#